data_AF-A0A699WCW5-F1
#
_entry.id   AF-A0A699WCW5-F1
#
_cell.length_a   1.000
_cell.length_b   1.000
_cell.length_c   1.000
_cell.angle_alpha   90.00
_cell.angle_beta   90.00
_cell.angle_gamma   90.00
#
_symmetry.space_group_name_H-M   'P 1'
#
loop_
_entity.id
_entity.type
_entity.pdbx_description
1 polymer ?
#
loop_
_entity_poly.entity_id
_entity_poly.type
_entity_poly.pdbx_seq_one_letter_code
_entity_poly.pdbx_strand_id
1 'polypeptide(L)'
;DISKKAFRTRYGHYEFLVMPTNAPAVFMDLMNRIFHEFLDKFVIVFIDDILVFSKSKKEHEDHLRTFLQTLRQEKLYAKFSKCEFWLSNVAFLGHIVSAEGIMMDPVKVEAITKWP
;
A
#
# COMPACT_ATOMS: atom_id res chain seq x y z
N ASP A 1 26.37 -3.94 -14.49
CA ASP A 1 25.27 -4.75 -13.94
C ASP A 1 24.02 -4.61 -14.82
N ILE A 2 24.09 -5.11 -16.05
CA ILE A 2 23.10 -4.83 -17.13
C ILE A 2 22.33 -6.12 -17.52
N SER A 3 22.80 -7.29 -17.08
CA SER A 3 22.34 -8.60 -17.56
C SER A 3 21.01 -9.11 -16.97
N LYS A 4 20.43 -8.45 -15.94
CA LYS A 4 19.30 -9.01 -15.18
C LYS A 4 17.91 -8.49 -15.58
N LYS A 5 17.81 -7.50 -16.48
CA LYS A 5 16.51 -6.91 -16.93
C LYS A 5 16.10 -7.28 -18.35
N ALA A 6 16.96 -7.99 -19.09
CA ALA A 6 16.69 -8.38 -20.47
C ALA A 6 15.89 -9.69 -20.53
N PHE A 7 14.83 -9.72 -21.34
CA PHE A 7 14.08 -10.90 -21.70
C PHE A 7 14.00 -11.06 -23.21
N ARG A 8 13.87 -12.30 -23.69
CA ARG A 8 13.84 -12.61 -25.12
C ARG A 8 12.44 -13.07 -25.52
N THR A 9 11.90 -12.45 -26.56
CA THR A 9 10.69 -12.93 -27.24
C THR A 9 11.08 -13.57 -28.57
N ARG A 10 10.14 -14.23 -29.26
CA ARG A 10 10.35 -14.76 -30.62
C ARG A 10 10.85 -13.68 -31.60
N TYR A 11 10.52 -12.41 -31.36
CA TYR A 11 10.78 -11.30 -32.28
C TYR A 11 11.94 -10.39 -31.85
N GLY A 12 12.60 -10.64 -30.71
CA GLY A 12 13.74 -9.84 -30.28
C GLY A 12 14.06 -9.89 -28.80
N HIS A 13 15.10 -9.14 -28.43
CA HIS A 13 15.48 -8.90 -27.05
C HIS A 13 14.89 -7.57 -26.57
N TYR A 14 14.28 -7.60 -25.39
CA TYR A 14 13.63 -6.45 -24.76
C TYR A 14 14.12 -6.33 -23.33
N GLU A 15 14.09 -5.11 -22.79
CA GLU A 15 14.50 -4.84 -21.42
C GLU A 15 13.35 -4.20 -20.65
N PHE A 16 13.19 -4.59 -19.39
CA PHE A 16 12.23 -3.91 -18.52
C PHE A 16 12.76 -2.52 -18.13
N LEU A 17 12.01 -1.48 -18.53
CA LEU A 17 12.26 -0.09 -18.09
C LEU A 17 11.84 0.15 -16.64
N VAL A 18 10.97 -0.72 -16.11
CA VAL A 18 10.52 -0.75 -14.73
C VAL A 18 11.04 -2.01 -14.03
N MET A 19 10.84 -2.13 -12.72
CA MET A 19 11.46 -3.19 -11.94
C MET A 19 10.81 -4.58 -12.18
N PRO A 20 11.57 -5.63 -12.59
CA PRO A 20 11.03 -6.98 -12.70
C PRO A 20 11.29 -7.84 -11.44
N THR A 21 10.29 -8.65 -11.07
CA THR A 21 10.24 -9.81 -10.13
C THR A 21 10.73 -9.69 -8.67
N ASN A 22 11.63 -8.78 -8.30
CA ASN A 22 11.91 -8.43 -6.89
C ASN A 22 11.14 -7.17 -6.42
N ALA A 23 10.09 -6.81 -7.17
CA ALA A 23 9.35 -5.56 -7.02
C ALA A 23 8.79 -5.32 -5.61
N PRO A 24 8.20 -6.30 -4.88
CA PRO A 24 7.59 -6.03 -3.59
C PRO A 24 8.59 -5.57 -2.51
N ALA A 25 9.76 -6.23 -2.41
CA ALA A 25 10.74 -5.91 -1.37
C ALA A 25 11.39 -4.53 -1.60
N VAL A 26 11.69 -4.20 -2.86
CA VAL A 26 12.28 -2.89 -3.20
C VAL A 26 11.22 -1.79 -3.12
N PHE A 27 9.97 -2.07 -3.48
CA PHE A 27 8.88 -1.12 -3.29
C PHE A 27 8.62 -0.87 -1.80
N MET A 28 8.63 -1.91 -0.97
CA MET A 28 8.55 -1.74 0.49
C MET A 28 9.71 -0.93 1.05
N ASP A 29 10.97 -1.18 0.64
CA ASP A 29 12.11 -0.35 1.08
C ASP A 29 11.94 1.12 0.68
N LEU A 30 11.54 1.37 -0.58
CA LEU A 30 11.28 2.72 -1.08
C LEU A 30 10.19 3.42 -0.27
N MET A 31 9.06 2.75 -0.06
CA MET A 31 7.94 3.30 0.69
C MET A 31 8.31 3.52 2.16
N ASN A 32 9.06 2.60 2.77
CA ASN A 32 9.52 2.74 4.14
C ASN A 32 10.45 3.94 4.31
N ARG A 33 11.29 4.24 3.31
CA ARG A 33 12.18 5.41 3.34
C ARG A 33 11.44 6.72 3.11
N ILE A 34 10.51 6.77 2.16
CA ILE A 34 9.73 7.97 1.85
C ILE A 34 8.79 8.34 3.00
N PHE A 35 8.09 7.34 3.54
CA PHE A 35 7.10 7.54 4.59
C PHE A 35 7.65 7.32 5.99
N HIS A 36 8.96 7.13 6.17
CA HIS A 36 9.60 6.81 7.45
C HIS A 36 9.11 7.69 8.61
N GLU A 37 8.96 8.99 8.37
CA GLU A 37 8.53 9.94 9.40
C GLU A 37 7.05 9.80 9.80
N PHE A 38 6.25 9.11 8.99
CA PHE A 38 4.80 8.96 9.09
C PHE A 38 4.36 7.52 9.39
N LEU A 39 5.24 6.55 9.15
CA LEU A 39 5.02 5.13 9.49
C LEU A 39 4.66 4.99 10.96
N ASP A 40 3.69 4.11 11.22
CA ASP A 40 3.15 3.78 12.55
C ASP A 40 2.54 4.96 13.34
N LYS A 41 2.57 6.18 12.78
CA LYS A 41 1.90 7.37 13.34
C LYS A 41 0.52 7.56 12.73
N PHE A 42 0.47 7.61 11.40
CA PHE A 42 -0.78 7.76 10.65
C PHE A 42 -0.76 7.05 9.28
N VAL A 43 0.35 6.41 8.91
CA VAL A 43 0.50 5.63 7.68
C VAL A 43 0.93 4.21 8.02
N ILE A 44 0.29 3.22 7.40
CA ILE A 44 0.75 1.82 7.34
C ILE A 44 0.93 1.47 5.88
N VAL A 45 2.07 0.87 5.54
CA VAL A 45 2.37 0.40 4.18
C VAL A 45 2.56 -1.11 4.22
N PHE A 46 1.94 -1.82 3.29
CA PHE A 46 2.17 -3.24 3.07
C PHE A 46 2.16 -3.58 1.59
N ILE A 47 3.34 -3.87 1.04
CA ILE A 47 3.54 -4.12 -0.39
C ILE A 47 2.87 -3.00 -1.20
N ASP A 48 1.76 -3.26 -1.89
CA ASP A 48 1.07 -2.32 -2.76
C ASP A 48 -0.07 -1.56 -2.07
N ASP A 49 -0.45 -1.97 -0.85
CA ASP A 49 -1.58 -1.43 -0.11
C ASP A 49 -1.10 -0.44 0.96
N ILE A 50 -1.73 0.73 1.00
CA ILE A 50 -1.37 1.81 1.93
C ILE A 50 -2.62 2.25 2.67
N LEU A 51 -2.54 2.28 4.00
CA LEU A 51 -3.58 2.75 4.88
C LEU A 51 -3.16 4.07 5.54
N VAL A 52 -4.03 5.07 5.46
CA VAL A 52 -3.90 6.32 6.21
C VAL A 52 -4.99 6.36 7.27
N PHE A 53 -4.62 6.54 8.53
CA PHE A 53 -5.57 6.50 9.66
C PHE A 53 -5.38 7.73 10.58
N SER A 54 -6.43 8.16 11.26
CA SER A 54 -6.39 9.39 12.10
C SER A 54 -7.52 9.35 13.14
N LYS A 55 -7.42 10.14 14.21
CA LYS A 55 -8.41 10.13 15.30
C LYS A 55 -9.63 11.02 15.01
N SER A 56 -9.45 12.05 14.19
CA SER A 56 -10.52 12.98 13.83
C SER A 56 -10.53 13.27 12.33
N LYS A 57 -11.68 13.70 11.81
CA LYS A 57 -11.82 14.08 10.39
C LYS A 57 -10.90 15.23 10.00
N LYS A 58 -10.70 16.21 10.90
CA LYS A 58 -9.82 17.36 10.66
C LYS A 58 -8.37 16.92 10.54
N GLU A 59 -7.89 16.12 11.50
CA GLU A 59 -6.56 15.53 11.47
C GLU A 59 -6.37 14.64 10.23
N HIS A 60 -7.40 13.88 9.84
CA HIS A 60 -7.37 13.04 8.65
C HIS A 60 -7.20 13.85 7.35
N GLU A 61 -7.81 15.04 7.26
CA GLU A 61 -7.60 15.93 6.13
C GLU A 61 -6.13 16.35 6.01
N ASP A 62 -5.51 16.75 7.13
CA ASP A 62 -4.12 17.19 7.16
C ASP A 62 -3.15 16.03 6.86
N HIS A 63 -3.41 14.84 7.41
CA HIS A 63 -2.64 13.63 7.12
C HIS A 63 -2.76 13.22 5.65
N LEU A 64 -3.98 13.22 5.09
CA LEU A 64 -4.19 12.86 3.70
C LEU A 64 -3.53 13.88 2.76
N ARG A 65 -3.61 15.18 3.09
CA ARG A 65 -2.92 16.24 2.34
C ARG A 65 -1.42 16.03 2.33
N THR A 66 -0.83 15.75 3.49
CA THR A 66 0.61 15.48 3.63
C THR A 66 1.00 14.24 2.82
N PHE A 67 0.26 13.14 2.99
CA PHE A 67 0.50 11.89 2.28
C PHE A 67 0.45 12.05 0.75
N LEU A 68 -0.59 12.69 0.21
CA LEU A 68 -0.75 12.92 -1.22
C LEU A 68 0.31 13.89 -1.77
N GLN A 69 0.76 14.87 -0.98
CA GLN A 69 1.85 15.76 -1.35
C GLN A 69 3.18 15.00 -1.47
N THR A 70 3.49 14.13 -0.51
CA THR A 70 4.68 13.26 -0.54
C THR A 70 4.66 12.36 -1.76
N LEU A 71 3.53 11.70 -2.05
CA LEU A 71 3.38 10.90 -3.28
C LEU A 71 3.68 11.72 -4.54
N ARG A 72 3.19 12.95 -4.61
CA ARG A 72 3.41 13.85 -5.75
C ARG A 72 4.88 14.24 -5.90
N GLN A 73 5.58 14.52 -4.80
CA GLN A 73 7.00 14.89 -4.80
C GLN A 73 7.87 13.73 -5.30
N GLU A 74 7.57 12.52 -4.84
CA GLU A 74 8.28 11.28 -5.19
C GLU A 74 7.81 10.67 -6.53
N LYS A 75 6.87 11.33 -7.22
CA LYS A 75 6.28 10.87 -8.49
C LYS A 75 5.69 9.45 -8.41
N LEU A 76 5.11 9.13 -7.25
CA LEU A 76 4.35 7.92 -7.02
C LEU A 76 2.86 8.20 -7.26
N TYR A 77 2.17 7.25 -7.88
CA TYR A 77 0.78 7.43 -8.31
C TYR A 77 -0.10 6.33 -7.73
N ALA A 78 -1.09 6.72 -6.95
CA ALA A 78 -2.13 5.83 -6.49
C ALA A 78 -3.19 5.65 -7.60
N LYS A 79 -3.66 4.42 -7.79
CA LYS A 79 -4.75 4.14 -8.73
C LYS A 79 -6.08 4.54 -8.11
N PHE A 80 -6.61 5.70 -8.47
CA PHE A 80 -7.84 6.27 -7.89
C PHE A 80 -9.03 5.29 -7.86
N SER A 81 -9.20 4.46 -8.90
CA SER A 81 -10.29 3.46 -8.94
C SER A 81 -10.18 2.34 -7.90
N LYS A 82 -9.07 2.25 -7.17
CA LYS A 82 -8.83 1.30 -6.07
C LYS A 82 -8.69 2.00 -4.72
N CYS A 83 -8.80 3.33 -4.68
CA CYS A 83 -8.66 4.10 -3.46
C CYS A 83 -10.03 4.31 -2.83
N GLU A 84 -10.11 4.09 -1.53
CA GLU A 84 -11.27 4.39 -0.71
C GLU A 84 -10.91 5.49 0.28
N PHE A 85 -11.79 6.49 0.45
CA PHE A 85 -11.52 7.68 1.26
C PHE A 85 -12.65 7.92 2.25
N TRP A 86 -12.33 8.52 3.39
CA TRP A 86 -13.29 8.95 4.42
C TRP A 86 -14.16 7.82 5.00
N LEU A 87 -13.61 6.61 5.04
CA LEU A 87 -14.29 5.47 5.65
C LEU A 87 -14.07 5.48 7.17
N SER A 88 -15.13 5.19 7.92
CA SER A 88 -15.04 4.97 9.38
C SER A 88 -14.47 3.60 9.73
N ASN A 89 -14.65 2.64 8.82
CA ASN A 89 -14.17 1.26 8.92
C ASN A 89 -13.60 0.84 7.57
N VAL A 90 -12.41 0.24 7.54
CA VAL A 90 -11.78 -0.23 6.31
C VAL A 90 -11.20 -1.63 6.49
N ALA A 91 -11.46 -2.50 5.52
CA ALA A 91 -10.82 -3.81 5.47
C ALA A 91 -9.40 -3.65 4.92
N PHE A 92 -8.39 -3.95 5.72
CA PHE A 92 -6.99 -3.85 5.36
C PHE A 92 -6.26 -5.13 5.77
N LEU A 93 -5.66 -5.84 4.80
CA LEU A 93 -4.95 -7.12 4.99
C LEU A 93 -5.78 -8.23 5.68
N GLY A 94 -7.11 -8.14 5.60
CA GLY A 94 -8.05 -9.05 6.28
C GLY A 94 -8.22 -8.78 7.78
N HIS A 95 -7.90 -7.56 8.20
CA HIS A 95 -8.38 -6.97 9.43
C HIS A 95 -9.35 -5.84 9.09
N ILE A 96 -10.30 -5.55 9.96
CA ILE A 96 -11.13 -4.35 9.91
C ILE A 96 -10.49 -3.33 10.84
N VAL A 97 -10.07 -2.21 10.28
CA VAL A 97 -9.56 -1.06 11.04
C VAL A 97 -10.72 -0.09 11.24
N SER A 98 -11.10 0.13 12.50
CA SER A 98 -12.16 1.05 12.91
C SER A 98 -11.67 2.08 13.94
N ALA A 99 -12.55 3.01 14.30
CA ALA A 99 -12.31 3.94 15.40
C ALA A 99 -12.16 3.24 16.77
N GLU A 100 -12.78 2.07 16.95
CA GLU A 100 -12.70 1.27 18.19
C GLU A 100 -11.44 0.39 18.25
N GLY A 101 -10.72 0.21 17.13
CA GLY A 101 -9.47 -0.54 17.08
C GLY A 101 -9.36 -1.44 15.85
N ILE A 102 -8.47 -2.42 15.93
CA ILE A 102 -8.25 -3.42 14.87
C ILE A 102 -9.01 -4.68 15.24
N MET A 103 -10.00 -5.05 14.42
CA MET A 103 -10.76 -6.30 14.53
C MET A 103 -10.35 -7.27 13.41
N MET A 104 -10.47 -8.58 13.62
CA MET A 104 -10.32 -9.53 12.51
C MET A 104 -11.53 -9.45 11.58
N ASP A 105 -11.29 -9.57 10.28
CA ASP A 105 -12.37 -9.65 9.30
C ASP A 105 -13.22 -10.90 9.55
N PRO A 106 -14.53 -10.76 9.82
CA PRO A 106 -15.44 -11.88 10.05
C PRO A 106 -15.40 -12.93 8.93
N VAL A 107 -15.14 -12.50 7.68
CA VAL A 107 -15.07 -13.39 6.51
C VAL A 107 -13.85 -14.33 6.61
N LYS A 108 -12.70 -13.83 7.08
CA LYS A 108 -11.52 -14.67 7.33
C LYS A 108 -11.74 -15.62 8.51
N VAL A 109 -12.41 -15.17 9.56
CA VAL A 109 -12.73 -16.01 10.73
C VAL A 109 -13.68 -17.14 10.33
N GLU A 110 -14.67 -16.87 9.50
CA GLU A 110 -15.63 -17.86 9.01
C GLU A 110 -14.97 -18.91 8.12
N ALA A 111 -14.01 -18.50 7.26
CA ALA A 111 -13.22 -19.43 6.45
C ALA A 111 -12.38 -20.42 7.28
N ILE A 112 -11.83 -19.98 8.43
CA ILE A 112 -11.09 -20.86 9.36
C ILE A 112 -12.07 -21.75 10.15
N THR A 113 -13.18 -21.19 10.62
CA THR A 113 -14.16 -21.92 11.44
C THR A 113 -14.88 -23.01 10.64
N LYS A 114 -15.06 -22.82 9.32
CA LYS A 114 -15.65 -23.81 8.41
C LYS A 114 -14.63 -24.74 7.77
N TRP A 115 -13.36 -24.68 8.19
CA TRP A 115 -12.32 -25.56 7.66
C TRP A 115 -12.53 -26.99 8.19
N PRO A 116 -12.67 -28.01 7.32
CA PRO A 116 -12.94 -29.39 7.73
C PRO A 116 -11.73 -30.08 8.38
#